data_AF-A0A9P7T185-F1
#
_entry.id   AF-A0A9P7T185-F1
#
_cell.length_a   1.000
_cell.length_b   1.000
_cell.length_c   1.000
_cell.angle_alpha   90.00
_cell.angle_beta   90.00
_cell.angle_gamma   90.00
#
_symmetry.space_group_name_H-M   'P 1'
#
loop_
_entity.id
_entity.type
_entity.pdbx_description
1 polymer ?
#
loop_
_entity_poly.entity_id
_entity_poly.type
_entity_poly.pdbx_seq_one_letter_code
_entity_poly.pdbx_strand_id
1 'polypeptide(L)'
;LHQDNPALHDDRLRLWNDFNHAWLALAFQQKELMSSGKQVSRSQRLLTEEAVKKMGDELIRLCDGIERHGLVDYQYGVWEEQIEAVLEECLDLFDSHKDSSK
;
A
#
# COMPACT_ATOMS: atom_id res chain seq x y z
N LEU A 1 21.53 -11.63 28.73
CA LEU A 1 20.99 -10.47 28.00
C LEU A 1 21.53 -10.55 26.57
N HIS A 2 20.69 -10.88 25.58
CA HIS A 2 21.07 -10.74 24.17
C HIS A 2 21.20 -9.22 23.92
N GLN A 3 22.42 -8.75 23.69
CA GLN A 3 22.60 -7.40 23.14
C GLN A 3 22.04 -7.41 21.73
N ASP A 4 21.02 -6.59 21.48
CA ASP A 4 20.59 -6.30 20.11
C ASP A 4 21.78 -5.77 19.33
N ASN A 5 22.16 -6.48 18.26
CA ASN A 5 23.26 -6.06 17.41
C ASN A 5 22.81 -4.80 16.63
N PRO A 6 23.45 -3.63 16.82
CA PRO A 6 23.00 -2.38 16.22
C PRO A 6 22.86 -2.43 14.70
N ALA A 7 23.70 -3.21 14.01
CA ALA A 7 23.62 -3.40 12.56
C ALA A 7 22.29 -4.05 12.11
N LEU A 8 21.67 -4.88 12.94
CA LEU A 8 20.37 -5.50 12.65
C LEU A 8 19.20 -4.51 12.81
N HIS A 9 19.40 -3.38 13.51
CA HIS A 9 18.38 -2.33 13.59
C HIS A 9 18.29 -1.54 12.30
N ASP A 10 19.43 -1.16 11.71
CA ASP A 10 19.48 -0.39 10.47
C ASP A 10 18.91 -1.19 9.28
N ASP A 11 19.28 -2.47 9.16
CA ASP A 11 18.77 -3.36 8.12
C ASP A 11 17.25 -3.56 8.23
N ARG A 12 16.73 -3.67 9.47
CA ARG A 12 15.29 -3.81 9.73
C ARG A 12 14.52 -2.54 9.39
N LEU A 13 15.06 -1.38 9.77
CA LEU A 13 14.44 -0.10 9.44
C LEU A 13 14.40 0.09 7.92
N ARG A 14 15.49 -0.25 7.21
CA ARG A 14 15.53 -0.20 5.76
C ARG A 14 14.50 -1.12 5.12
N LEU A 15 14.35 -2.35 5.62
CA LEU A 15 13.36 -3.29 5.11
C LEU A 15 11.93 -2.73 5.19
N TRP A 16 11.55 -2.19 6.35
CA TRP A 16 10.21 -1.60 6.52
C TRP A 16 10.03 -0.34 5.67
N ASN A 17 11.07 0.48 5.57
CA ASN A 17 11.04 1.65 4.71
C ASN A 17 10.83 1.26 3.24
N ASP A 18 11.62 0.33 2.72
CA ASP A 18 11.50 -0.17 1.34
C ASP A 18 10.12 -0.80 1.11
N PHE A 19 9.60 -1.57 2.06
CA PHE A 19 8.25 -2.15 2.02
C PHE A 19 7.17 -1.06 1.91
N ASN A 20 7.17 -0.10 2.84
CA ASN A 20 6.15 0.95 2.89
C ASN A 20 6.18 1.84 1.64
N HIS A 21 7.38 2.23 1.19
CA HIS A 21 7.50 3.07 -0.01
C HIS A 21 7.13 2.32 -1.28
N ALA A 22 7.39 1.01 -1.37
CA ALA A 22 6.95 0.21 -2.52
C ALA A 22 5.42 0.14 -2.62
N TRP A 23 4.75 -0.08 -1.49
CA TRP A 23 3.28 -0.08 -1.43
C TRP A 23 2.69 1.28 -1.80
N LEU A 24 3.19 2.36 -1.18
CA LEU A 24 2.75 3.71 -1.50
C LEU A 24 3.00 4.07 -2.96
N ALA A 25 4.18 3.77 -3.49
CA ALA A 25 4.50 4.05 -4.89
C ALA A 25 3.55 3.34 -5.86
N LEU A 26 3.20 2.08 -5.57
CA LEU A 26 2.24 1.32 -6.36
C LEU A 26 0.83 1.93 -6.29
N ALA A 27 0.34 2.22 -5.08
CA ALA A 27 -0.99 2.78 -4.87
C ALA A 27 -1.13 4.19 -5.47
N PHE A 28 -0.13 5.06 -5.28
CA PHE A 28 -0.10 6.39 -5.90
C PHE A 28 -0.02 6.31 -7.42
N GLN A 29 0.78 5.39 -7.97
CA GLN A 29 0.84 5.21 -9.42
C GLN A 29 -0.52 4.78 -9.99
N GLN A 30 -1.23 3.88 -9.32
CA GLN A 30 -2.59 3.50 -9.68
C GLN A 30 -3.53 4.73 -9.64
N LYS A 31 -3.55 5.49 -8.55
CA LYS A 31 -4.37 6.70 -8.38
C LYS A 31 -4.11 7.74 -9.48
N GLU A 32 -2.84 8.00 -9.80
CA GLU A 32 -2.43 8.96 -10.84
C GLU A 32 -2.87 8.50 -12.23
N LEU A 33 -2.76 7.21 -12.54
CA LEU A 33 -3.25 6.65 -13.80
C LEU A 33 -4.77 6.77 -13.93
N MET A 34 -5.51 6.58 -12.83
CA MET A 34 -6.97 6.76 -12.80
C MET A 34 -7.38 8.23 -12.93
N SER A 35 -6.66 9.14 -12.28
CA SER A 35 -7.00 10.58 -12.24
C SER A 35 -6.59 11.33 -13.50
N SER A 36 -5.49 10.92 -14.15
CA SER A 36 -4.91 11.69 -15.25
C SER A 36 -5.70 11.63 -16.56
N GLY A 37 -6.63 10.68 -16.71
CA GLY A 37 -7.38 10.46 -17.96
C GLY A 37 -6.50 10.18 -19.19
N LYS A 38 -5.18 10.00 -18.99
CA LYS A 38 -4.22 9.74 -20.06
C LYS A 38 -4.41 8.29 -20.50
N GLN A 39 -4.41 8.07 -21.82
CA GLN A 39 -4.33 6.71 -22.34
C GLN A 39 -3.06 6.06 -21.80
N VAL A 40 -3.27 5.13 -20.87
CA VAL A 40 -2.23 4.33 -20.29
C VAL A 40 -1.51 3.60 -21.44
N SER A 41 -0.18 3.74 -21.52
CA SER A 41 0.61 3.03 -22.54
C SER A 41 0.28 1.54 -22.51
N ARG A 42 0.35 0.84 -23.65
CA ARG A 42 0.00 -0.60 -23.75
C ARG A 42 0.71 -1.49 -22.71
N SER A 43 1.86 -1.04 -22.20
CA SER A 43 2.66 -1.70 -21.17
C SER A 43 2.25 -1.37 -19.73
N GLN A 44 1.60 -0.25 -19.48
CA GLN A 44 1.03 0.09 -18.18
C GLN A 44 -0.44 -0.37 -18.17
N ARG A 45 -0.86 -1.11 -17.15
CA ARG A 45 -2.25 -1.54 -17.00
C ARG A 45 -2.71 -1.11 -15.63
N LEU A 46 -3.86 -0.44 -15.58
CA LEU A 46 -4.57 -0.21 -14.34
C LEU A 46 -4.89 -1.57 -13.71
N LEU A 47 -4.63 -1.70 -12.42
CA LEU A 47 -5.19 -2.79 -11.63
C LEU A 47 -6.72 -2.70 -11.69
N THR A 48 -7.40 -3.84 -11.69
CA THR A 48 -8.86 -3.85 -11.58
C THR A 48 -9.28 -3.50 -10.15
N GLU A 49 -10.52 -3.05 -9.98
CA GLU A 49 -11.07 -2.76 -8.66
C GLU A 49 -10.99 -3.98 -7.73
N GLU A 50 -11.27 -5.19 -8.23
CA GLU A 50 -11.17 -6.42 -7.44
C GLU A 50 -9.73 -6.70 -7.00
N ALA A 51 -8.75 -6.37 -7.83
CA ALA A 51 -7.34 -6.51 -7.49
C ALA A 51 -6.95 -5.51 -6.38
N VAL A 52 -7.42 -4.26 -6.46
CA VAL A 52 -7.18 -3.24 -5.41
C VAL A 52 -7.84 -3.64 -4.09
N LYS A 53 -9.09 -4.12 -4.13
CA LYS A 53 -9.79 -4.65 -2.93
C LYS A 53 -9.01 -5.82 -2.30
N LYS A 54 -8.60 -6.78 -3.12
CA LYS A 54 -7.80 -7.91 -2.65
C LYS A 54 -6.47 -7.46 -2.04
N MET A 55 -5.84 -6.43 -2.60
CA MET A 55 -4.60 -5.88 -2.03
C MET A 55 -4.83 -5.30 -0.63
N GLY A 56 -5.94 -4.58 -0.40
CA GLY A 56 -6.33 -4.11 0.94
C GLY A 56 -6.58 -5.25 1.91
N ASP A 57 -7.36 -6.26 1.50
CA ASP A 57 -7.63 -7.44 2.35
C ASP A 57 -6.35 -8.18 2.76
N GLU A 58 -5.39 -8.31 1.85
CA GLU A 58 -4.11 -8.97 2.14
C GLU A 58 -3.19 -8.09 2.99
N LEU A 59 -3.27 -6.76 2.88
CA LEU A 59 -2.56 -5.83 3.77
C LEU A 59 -3.05 -5.99 5.21
N ILE A 60 -4.37 -5.95 5.44
CA ILE A 60 -4.98 -6.13 6.77
C ILE A 60 -4.55 -7.47 7.37
N ARG A 61 -4.63 -8.57 6.59
CA ARG A 61 -4.20 -9.90 7.05
C ARG A 61 -2.72 -9.95 7.42
N LEU A 62 -1.87 -9.23 6.68
CA LEU A 62 -0.45 -9.11 7.00
C LEU A 62 -0.27 -8.37 8.33
N CYS A 63 -0.93 -7.22 8.49
CA CYS A 63 -0.89 -6.38 9.67
C CYS A 63 -1.37 -7.13 10.92
N ASP A 64 -2.53 -7.79 10.87
CA ASP A 64 -3.05 -8.68 11.93
C ASP A 64 -2.01 -9.72 12.38
N GLY A 65 -1.28 -10.30 11.41
CA GLY A 65 -0.26 -11.32 11.68
C GLY A 65 0.98 -10.81 12.40
N ILE A 66 1.30 -9.52 12.23
CA ILE A 66 2.52 -8.89 12.78
C ILE A 66 2.24 -7.91 13.92
N GLU A 67 0.98 -7.52 14.16
CA GLU A 67 0.54 -6.57 15.18
C GLU A 67 1.07 -6.95 16.57
N ARG A 68 0.96 -8.23 16.93
CA ARG A 68 1.46 -8.78 18.22
C ARG A 68 2.96 -8.57 18.46
N HIS A 69 3.71 -8.22 17.41
CA HIS A 69 5.14 -7.94 17.47
C HIS A 69 5.45 -6.44 17.51
N GLY A 70 4.44 -5.56 17.52
CA GLY A 70 4.58 -4.10 17.52
C GLY A 70 5.04 -3.55 16.17
N LEU A 71 4.64 -4.19 15.07
CA LEU A 71 5.09 -3.90 13.70
C LEU A 71 4.01 -3.24 12.81
N VAL A 72 2.94 -2.71 13.42
CA VAL A 72 1.85 -1.99 12.74
C VAL A 72 1.77 -0.60 13.36
N ASP A 73 1.69 0.44 12.51
CA ASP A 73 1.59 1.87 12.88
C ASP A 73 2.61 2.35 13.92
N TYR A 74 3.73 1.63 14.00
CA TYR A 74 4.88 1.96 14.82
C TYR A 74 6.01 2.45 13.91
N GLN A 75 6.92 3.25 14.46
CA GLN A 75 8.04 3.88 13.73
C GLN A 75 8.94 2.89 12.97
N TYR A 76 8.79 1.58 13.22
CA TYR A 76 9.57 0.48 12.65
C TYR A 76 8.69 -0.66 12.10
N GLY A 77 7.52 -0.34 11.56
CA GLY A 77 6.54 -1.30 11.06
C GLY A 77 5.87 -0.87 9.75
N VAL A 78 4.78 -1.55 9.41
CA VAL A 78 3.92 -1.20 8.28
C VAL A 78 3.22 0.12 8.55
N TRP A 79 3.19 0.97 7.53
CA TRP A 79 2.43 2.23 7.50
C TRP A 79 0.99 1.93 7.06
N GLU A 80 0.25 1.19 7.87
CA GLU A 80 -1.05 0.63 7.49
C GLU A 80 -2.03 1.74 7.14
N GLU A 81 -2.23 2.70 8.06
CA GLU A 81 -3.15 3.82 7.84
C GLU A 81 -2.84 4.59 6.54
N GLN A 82 -1.56 4.85 6.25
CA GLN A 82 -1.19 5.60 5.05
C GLN A 82 -1.38 4.80 3.76
N ILE A 83 -1.07 3.49 3.78
CA ILE A 83 -1.25 2.63 2.61
C ILE A 83 -2.75 2.42 2.36
N GLU A 84 -3.53 2.12 3.40
CA GLU A 84 -4.98 1.95 3.34
C GLU A 84 -5.66 3.20 2.77
N ALA A 85 -5.32 4.38 3.27
CA ALA A 85 -5.90 5.64 2.79
C ALA A 85 -5.74 5.81 1.26
N VAL A 86 -4.57 5.47 0.69
CA VAL A 86 -4.36 5.61 -0.77
C VAL A 86 -5.09 4.52 -1.56
N LEU A 87 -5.22 3.31 -0.99
CA LEU A 87 -6.02 2.25 -1.60
C LEU A 87 -7.51 2.60 -1.59
N GLU A 88 -8.03 3.16 -0.51
CA GLU A 88 -9.41 3.65 -0.40
C GLU A 88 -9.69 4.76 -1.42
N GLU A 89 -8.79 5.73 -1.57
CA GLU A 89 -8.91 6.78 -2.60
C GLU A 89 -8.98 6.18 -4.02
N CYS A 90 -8.28 5.08 -4.30
CA CYS A 90 -8.41 4.38 -5.58
C CYS A 90 -9.80 3.75 -5.74
N LEU A 91 -10.36 3.17 -4.68
CA LEU A 91 -11.71 2.57 -4.72
C LEU A 91 -12.79 3.64 -4.92
N ASP A 92 -12.67 4.79 -4.25
CA ASP A 92 -13.58 5.93 -4.43
C ASP A 92 -13.58 6.44 -5.88
N LEU A 93 -12.40 6.46 -6.53
CA LEU A 93 -12.29 6.81 -7.94
C LEU A 93 -12.97 5.79 -8.85
N PHE A 94 -12.92 4.49 -8.54
CA PHE A 94 -13.67 3.48 -9.30
C PHE A 94 -15.17 3.71 -9.21
N ASP A 95 -15.69 3.96 -8.00
CA ASP A 95 -17.11 4.18 -7.80
C ASP A 95 -17.59 5.48 -8.47
N SER A 96 -16.78 6.55 -8.41
CA SER A 96 -17.05 7.81 -9.12
C SER A 96 -17.13 7.63 -10.63
N HIS A 97 -16.24 6.82 -11.23
CA HIS A 97 -16.27 6.53 -12.67
C HIS A 97 -17.46 5.68 -13.08
N LYS A 98 -17.92 4.74 -12.24
CA LYS A 98 -19.14 3.96 -12.49
C LYS A 98 -20.38 4.84 -12.48
N ASP A 99 -20.48 5.75 -11.51
CA ASP A 99 -21.64 6.65 -11.40
C ASP A 99 -21.70 7.67 -12.53
N SER A 100 -20.55 8.10 -13.04
CA SER A 100 -20.47 8.96 -14.25
C SER A 100 -20.81 8.23 -15.55
N SER A 101 -20.80 6.89 -15.56
CA SER A 101 -21.07 6.06 -16.74
C SER A 101 -22.51 5.51 -16.79
N LYS A 102 -23.34 5.80 -15.78
CA LYS A 102 -24.78 5.47 -15.75
C LYS A 102 -25.61 6.57 -16.42
#